data_AF-A0A1D7Y124-F1
#
_entry.id   AF-A0A1D7Y124-F1
#
_cell.length_a   1.000
_cell.length_b   1.000
_cell.length_c   1.000
_cell.angle_alpha   90.00
_cell.angle_beta   90.00
_cell.angle_gamma   90.00
#
_symmetry.space_group_name_H-M   'P 1'
#
loop_
_entity.id
_entity.type
_entity.pdbx_description
1 polymer ?
#
loop_
_entity_poly.entity_id
_entity_poly.type
_entity_poly.pdbx_seq_one_letter_code
_entity_poly.pdbx_strand_id
1 'polypeptide(L)'
;MDTKLTLKLNQEIIENAKKYASDKKMSLSRIIEAYLQSLTSEKNKTDFEISPFVKSMATGINIPADLDDKEVYSDYLIEKYQ
;
A
#
# COMPACT_ATOMS: atom_id res chain seq x y z
N MET A 1 14.09 -18.50 5.35
CA MET A 1 15.50 -18.88 5.16
C MET A 1 16.15 -17.80 4.34
N ASP A 2 17.25 -17.25 4.81
CA ASP A 2 17.91 -16.12 4.14
C ASP A 2 18.94 -16.65 3.15
N THR A 3 18.90 -16.16 1.91
CA THR A 3 19.84 -16.55 0.85
C THR A 3 20.53 -15.31 0.30
N LYS A 4 21.79 -15.48 -0.15
CA LYS A 4 22.57 -14.37 -0.71
C LYS A 4 22.29 -14.24 -2.20
N LEU A 5 21.85 -13.05 -2.61
CA LEU A 5 21.72 -12.65 -4.02
C LEU A 5 22.94 -11.79 -4.42
N THR A 6 23.66 -12.20 -5.46
CA THR A 6 24.80 -11.43 -6.02
C THR A 6 24.43 -10.88 -7.39
N LEU A 7 24.50 -9.56 -7.56
CA LEU A 7 24.15 -8.87 -8.80
C LEU A 7 25.36 -8.14 -9.38
N LYS A 8 25.49 -8.16 -10.71
CA LYS A 8 26.45 -7.29 -11.41
C LYS A 8 25.76 -5.96 -11.72
N LEU A 9 26.32 -4.87 -11.21
CA LEU A 9 25.81 -3.52 -11.37
C LEU A 9 26.98 -2.58 -11.70
N ASN A 10 26.68 -1.42 -12.26
CA ASN A 10 27.68 -0.37 -12.46
C ASN A 10 28.20 0.11 -11.09
N GLN A 11 29.52 0.26 -10.98
CA GLN A 11 30.20 0.72 -9.76
C GLN A 11 29.69 2.08 -9.26
N GLU A 12 29.43 3.04 -10.16
CA GLU A 12 28.92 4.36 -9.79
C GLU A 12 27.53 4.27 -9.14
N ILE A 13 26.69 3.38 -9.65
CA ILE A 13 25.35 3.12 -9.07
C ILE A 13 25.48 2.53 -7.67
N ILE A 14 26.42 1.60 -7.45
CA ILE A 14 26.66 1.00 -6.14
C ILE A 14 27.07 2.07 -5.12
N GLU A 15 27.98 2.96 -5.48
CA GLU A 15 28.46 4.01 -4.57
C GLU A 15 27.36 5.02 -4.23
N ASN A 16 26.58 5.46 -5.23
CA ASN A 16 25.44 6.34 -5.00
C ASN A 16 24.37 5.68 -4.10
N ALA A 17 24.10 4.39 -4.31
CA ALA A 17 23.15 3.65 -3.50
C ALA A 17 23.61 3.46 -2.04
N LYS A 18 24.91 3.20 -1.82
CA LYS A 18 25.49 3.14 -0.47
C LYS A 18 25.39 4.48 0.26
N LYS A 19 25.70 5.58 -0.44
CA LYS A 19 25.59 6.93 0.13
C LYS A 19 24.14 7.22 0.55
N TYR A 20 23.19 6.97 -0.34
CA TYR A 20 21.76 7.10 -0.04
C TYR A 20 21.33 6.28 1.18
N ALA A 21 21.75 5.01 1.26
CA ALA A 21 21.43 4.14 2.38
C ALA A 21 22.01 4.69 3.71
N SER A 22 23.27 5.16 3.68
CA SER A 22 23.93 5.77 4.84
C SER A 22 23.23 7.04 5.31
N ASP A 23 22.87 7.94 4.38
CA ASP A 23 22.15 9.18 4.69
C ASP A 23 20.78 8.89 5.32
N LYS A 24 20.13 7.80 4.93
CA LYS A 24 18.86 7.34 5.50
C LYS A 24 19.02 6.47 6.75
N LYS A 25 20.25 6.21 7.21
CA LYS A 25 20.57 5.30 8.34
C LYS A 25 19.96 3.91 8.15
N MET A 26 19.96 3.41 6.92
CA MET A 26 19.42 2.10 6.54
C MET A 26 20.49 1.26 5.84
N SER A 27 20.34 -0.07 5.89
CA SER A 27 21.20 -0.96 5.10
C SER A 27 20.73 -1.01 3.65
N LEU A 28 21.69 -1.08 2.72
CA LEU A 28 21.38 -1.22 1.30
C LEU A 28 20.62 -2.53 1.02
N SER A 29 20.96 -3.62 1.71
CA SER A 29 20.24 -4.89 1.62
C SER A 29 18.77 -4.75 1.97
N ARG A 30 18.44 -4.02 3.04
CA ARG A 30 17.05 -3.78 3.46
C ARG A 30 16.27 -2.96 2.43
N ILE A 31 16.91 -1.98 1.81
CA ILE A 31 16.28 -1.16 0.75
C ILE A 31 15.94 -2.04 -0.45
N ILE A 32 16.89 -2.86 -0.91
CA ILE A 32 16.68 -3.74 -2.06
C ILE A 32 15.67 -4.83 -1.76
N GLU A 33 15.73 -5.44 -0.58
CA GLU A 33 14.76 -6.46 -0.15
C GLU A 33 13.34 -5.89 -0.13
N ALA A 34 13.14 -4.71 0.47
CA ALA A 34 11.84 -4.05 0.50
C ALA A 34 11.32 -3.71 -0.91
N TYR A 35 12.20 -3.28 -1.81
CA TYR A 35 11.83 -2.98 -3.19
C TYR A 35 11.44 -4.25 -3.96
N LEU A 36 12.25 -5.32 -3.87
CA LEU A 36 11.93 -6.59 -4.50
C LEU A 36 10.63 -7.17 -3.93
N GLN A 37 10.44 -7.10 -2.61
CA GLN A 37 9.19 -7.48 -1.97
C GLN A 37 8.02 -6.65 -2.49
N SER A 38 8.16 -5.35 -2.71
CA SER A 38 7.10 -4.54 -3.31
C SER A 38 6.75 -4.94 -4.75
N LEU A 39 7.68 -5.53 -5.50
CA LEU A 39 7.46 -5.99 -6.86
C LEU A 39 6.89 -7.40 -6.92
N THR A 40 7.30 -8.27 -5.99
CA THR A 40 6.96 -9.70 -5.99
C THR A 40 5.88 -10.07 -4.99
N SER A 41 5.53 -9.17 -4.07
CA SER A 41 4.30 -9.29 -3.31
C SER A 41 3.20 -9.23 -4.35
N GLU A 42 2.68 -10.42 -4.69
CA GLU A 42 1.50 -10.54 -5.51
C GLU A 42 0.51 -9.50 -5.00
N LYS A 43 -0.05 -8.71 -5.92
CA LYS A 43 -1.34 -8.09 -5.67
C LYS A 43 -2.30 -9.27 -5.48
N ASN A 44 -2.30 -9.87 -4.31
CA ASN A 44 -3.43 -10.60 -3.78
C ASN A 44 -4.54 -9.54 -3.63
N LYS A 45 -5.08 -9.12 -4.78
CA LYS A 45 -6.48 -8.79 -4.89
C LYS A 45 -7.17 -10.03 -4.36
N THR A 46 -7.98 -9.88 -3.30
CA THR A 46 -8.50 -10.95 -2.43
C THR A 46 -7.41 -11.44 -1.47
N ASP A 47 -7.36 -11.12 -0.19
CA ASP A 47 -8.41 -10.82 0.78
C ASP A 47 -7.73 -9.94 1.84
N PHE A 48 -8.11 -8.67 1.97
CA PHE A 48 -7.71 -7.93 3.17
C PHE A 48 -8.58 -8.52 4.28
N GLU A 49 -8.04 -9.44 5.09
CA GLU A 49 -8.78 -9.97 6.22
C GLU A 49 -9.05 -8.82 7.20
N ILE A 50 -10.24 -8.23 7.08
CA ILE A 50 -10.75 -7.25 8.03
C ILE A 50 -10.86 -7.98 9.36
N SER A 51 -10.12 -7.52 10.37
CA SER A 51 -10.20 -8.04 11.74
C SER A 51 -11.67 -8.23 12.17
N PRO A 52 -12.04 -9.35 12.83
CA PRO A 52 -13.41 -9.59 13.28
C PRO A 52 -14.01 -8.42 14.07
N PHE A 53 -13.17 -7.69 14.82
CA PHE A 53 -13.56 -6.48 15.53
C PHE A 53 -13.94 -5.34 14.59
N VAL A 54 -13.14 -5.06 13.57
CA VAL A 54 -13.44 -4.03 12.56
C VAL A 54 -14.68 -4.43 11.75
N LYS A 55 -14.84 -5.72 11.43
CA LYS A 55 -16.04 -6.24 10.76
C LYS A 55 -17.30 -6.04 11.61
N SER A 56 -17.19 -6.16 12.94
CA SER A 56 -18.31 -5.90 13.86
C SER A 56 -18.69 -4.42 13.97
N MET A 57 -17.78 -3.49 13.61
CA MET A 57 -18.09 -2.06 13.54
C MET A 57 -18.79 -1.65 12.24
N ALA A 58 -18.76 -2.51 11.22
CA ALA A 58 -19.49 -2.24 9.99
C ALA A 58 -20.98 -2.18 10.34
N THR A 59 -21.51 -0.96 10.44
CA THR A 59 -22.94 -0.70 10.46
C THR A 59 -23.49 -1.34 9.18
N GLY A 60 -24.50 -2.21 9.29
CA GLY A 60 -25.02 -3.05 8.19
C GLY A 60 -25.63 -2.32 6.99
N ILE A 61 -25.21 -1.08 6.72
CA ILE A 61 -25.49 -0.26 5.56
C ILE A 61 -24.62 -0.81 4.42
N ASN A 62 -25.24 -1.55 3.52
CA ASN A 62 -24.59 -1.99 2.29
C ASN A 62 -24.68 -0.86 1.26
N ILE A 63 -23.53 -0.29 0.89
CA ILE A 63 -23.47 0.73 -0.14
C ILE A 63 -23.54 0.03 -1.51
N PRO A 64 -24.49 0.38 -2.38
CA PRO A 64 -24.58 -0.21 -3.71
C PRO A 64 -23.33 0.15 -4.53
N ALA A 65 -22.84 -0.81 -5.31
CA ALA A 65 -21.58 -0.65 -6.05
C ALA A 65 -21.66 0.40 -7.18
N ASP A 66 -22.88 0.74 -7.59
CA ASP A 66 -23.26 1.70 -8.60
C ASP A 66 -23.79 3.02 -8.01
N LEU A 67 -23.55 3.29 -6.72
CA LEU A 67 -23.94 4.55 -6.11
C LEU A 67 -23.29 5.74 -6.83
N ASP A 68 -24.09 6.69 -7.32
CA ASP A 68 -23.59 8.00 -7.73
C ASP A 68 -23.46 8.90 -6.49
N ASP A 69 -22.26 8.92 -5.92
CA ASP A 69 -21.92 9.70 -4.73
C ASP A 69 -22.32 11.18 -4.84
N LYS A 70 -22.32 11.75 -6.07
CA LYS A 70 -22.64 13.16 -6.28
C LYS A 70 -24.13 13.44 -6.19
N GLU A 71 -24.94 12.53 -6.72
CA GLU A 71 -26.41 12.64 -6.69
C GLU A 71 -26.90 12.54 -5.24
N VAL A 72 -26.45 11.51 -4.52
CA VAL A 72 -26.80 11.27 -3.10
C VAL A 72 -26.38 12.45 -2.22
N TYR A 73 -25.19 13.01 -2.45
CA TYR A 73 -24.74 14.17 -1.69
C TYR A 73 -25.56 15.42 -2.00
N SER A 74 -25.96 15.60 -3.26
CA SER A 74 -26.79 16.73 -3.67
C SER A 74 -28.18 16.65 -3.02
N ASP A 75 -28.80 15.48 -3.04
CA ASP A 75 -30.09 15.23 -2.40
C ASP A 75 -30.04 15.46 -0.89
N TYR A 76 -28.98 14.99 -0.22
CA TYR A 76 -28.76 15.25 1.20
C TYR A 76 -28.65 16.74 1.52
N LEU A 77 -27.92 17.50 0.70
CA LEU A 77 -27.80 18.94 0.89
C LEU A 77 -29.13 19.66 0.68
N ILE A 78 -29.92 19.23 -0.31
CA ILE A 78 -31.27 19.76 -0.52
C ILE A 78 -32.12 19.53 0.73
N GLU A 79 -32.19 18.29 1.22
CA GLU A 79 -32.98 17.93 2.41
C GLU A 79 -32.51 18.66 3.68
N LYS A 80 -31.20 18.80 3.87
CA LYS A 80 -30.62 19.46 5.06
C LYS A 80 -30.93 20.95 5.13
N TYR A 81 -31.02 21.62 3.99
CA TYR A 81 -31.23 23.07 3.90
C TYR A 81 -32.66 23.45 3.46
N GLN A 82 -33.59 22.49 3.44
CA GLN A 82 -35.04 22.77 3.48
C GLN A 82 -35.48 23.15 4.89
#